data_AF-A0A3C0FWN3-F1
#
_entry.id   AF-A0A3C0FWN3-F1
#
_cell.length_a   1.000
_cell.length_b   1.000
_cell.length_c   1.000
_cell.angle_alpha   90.00
_cell.angle_beta   90.00
_cell.angle_gamma   90.00
#
_symmetry.space_group_name_H-M   'P 1'
#
loop_
_entity.id
_entity.type
_entity.pdbx_description
1 polymer ?
#
loop_
_entity_poly.entity_id
_entity_poly.type
_entity_poly.pdbx_seq_one_letter_code
_entity_poly.pdbx_strand_id
1 'polypeptide(L)' 'MKPVLAVTRRLPDAVAKRAAESYDIRTQEDDDPLTRAEILALCHGADAALVSVGDPIDAEFFDHLSD' A
#
# COMPACT_ATOMS: atom_id res chain seq x y z
N MET A 1 7.00 -14.47 10.00
CA MET A 1 5.81 -13.74 9.50
C MET A 1 6.11 -13.28 8.09
N LYS A 2 5.12 -13.19 7.19
CA LYS A 2 5.36 -12.58 5.89
C LYS A 2 5.45 -11.06 6.08
N PRO A 3 6.28 -10.35 5.30
CA PRO A 3 6.26 -8.89 5.29
C PRO A 3 4.90 -8.37 4.82
N VAL A 4 4.45 -7.25 5.38
CA VAL A 4 3.20 -6.59 5.01
C VAL A 4 3.44 -5.71 3.78
N LEU A 5 2.64 -5.94 2.74
CA LEU A 5 2.63 -5.11 1.53
C LEU A 5 1.34 -4.29 1.50
N ALA A 6 1.47 -2.97 1.67
CA ALA A 6 0.38 -2.02 1.46
C ALA A 6 0.18 -1.81 -0.05
N VAL A 7 -1.06 -1.89 -0.51
CA VAL A 7 -1.42 -1.74 -1.93
C VAL A 7 -2.50 -0.68 -2.05
N THR A 8 -2.26 0.35 -2.86
CA THR A 8 -3.16 1.52 -2.98
C THR A 8 -4.23 1.39 -4.05
N ARG A 9 -4.13 0.37 -4.91
CA ARG A 9 -5.04 0.10 -6.03
C ARG A 9 -5.25 -1.38 -6.28
N ARG A 10 -6.41 -1.73 -6.83
CA ARG A 10 -6.68 -3.11 -7.21
C ARG A 10 -5.65 -3.62 -8.23
N LEU A 11 -5.04 -4.76 -7.91
CA LEU A 11 -4.09 -5.42 -8.78
C LEU A 11 -4.79 -6.43 -9.70
N PRO A 12 -4.25 -6.70 -10.91
CA PRO A 12 -4.69 -7.85 -11.68
C PRO A 12 -4.51 -9.15 -10.89
N ASP A 13 -5.43 -10.11 -11.05
CA ASP A 13 -5.46 -11.36 -10.25
C ASP A 13 -4.13 -12.11 -10.22
N ALA A 14 -3.43 -12.17 -11.37
CA ALA A 14 -2.14 -12.85 -11.45
C ALA A 14 -1.07 -12.18 -10.56
N VAL A 15 -1.12 -10.85 -10.44
CA VAL A 15 -0.21 -10.09 -9.58
C VAL A 15 -0.58 -10.26 -8.11
N ALA A 16 -1.87 -10.16 -7.78
CA ALA A 16 -2.38 -10.35 -6.42
C ALA A 16 -2.02 -11.74 -5.87
N LYS A 17 -2.21 -12.78 -6.69
CA LYS A 17 -1.86 -14.17 -6.34
C LYS A 17 -0.38 -14.30 -6.00
N ARG A 18 0.50 -13.80 -6.88
CA ARG A 18 1.95 -13.85 -6.67
C ARG A 18 2.38 -13.06 -5.43
N ALA A 19 1.77 -11.90 -5.20
CA ALA A 19 2.07 -11.08 -4.03
C ALA A 19 1.69 -11.82 -2.74
N ALA A 20 0.50 -12.43 -2.68
CA ALA A 20 0.02 -13.19 -1.52
C ALA A 20 0.87 -14.44 -1.19
N GLU A 21 1.62 -14.99 -2.15
CA GLU A 21 2.58 -16.07 -1.88
C GLU A 21 3.72 -15.60 -0.95
N SER A 22 4.15 -14.34 -1.07
CA SER A 22 5.32 -13.79 -0.37
C SER A 22 5.00 -12.76 0.72
N TYR A 23 3.83 -12.11 0.66
CA TYR A 23 3.45 -10.98 1.50
C TYR A 23 2.08 -11.19 2.15
N ASP A 24 1.87 -10.56 3.30
CA ASP A 24 0.54 -10.32 3.86
C ASP A 24 0.01 -9.01 3.24
N ILE A 25 -0.99 -9.10 2.38
CA ILE A 25 -1.49 -7.96 1.59
C ILE A 25 -2.45 -7.11 2.43
N ARG A 26 -2.17 -5.81 2.52
CA ARG A 26 -3.07 -4.80 3.09
C ARG A 26 -3.58 -3.89 1.98
N THR A 27 -4.89 -3.85 1.79
CA THR A 27 -5.57 -3.06 0.73
C THR A 27 -6.93 -2.61 1.24
N GLN A 28 -7.50 -1.59 0.62
CA GLN A 28 -8.93 -1.24 0.76
C GLN A 28 -9.79 -2.21 -0.06
N GLU A 29 -11.05 -2.42 0.35
CA GLU A 29 -12.02 -3.30 -0.34
C GLU A 29 -12.45 -2.72 -1.70
N ASP A 30 -12.70 -1.41 -1.74
CA ASP A 30 -13.09 -0.68 -2.93
C ASP A 30 -11.87 -0.13 -3.70
N ASP A 31 -12.03 0.05 -5.01
CA ASP A 31 -10.97 0.58 -5.90
C ASP A 31 -11.11 2.08 -6.16
N ASP A 32 -11.68 2.80 -5.20
CA ASP A 32 -11.79 4.25 -5.26
C ASP A 32 -10.42 4.91 -5.05
N PRO A 33 -10.17 6.09 -5.62
CA PRO A 33 -8.96 6.84 -5.33
C PRO A 33 -8.83 7.13 -3.84
N LEU A 34 -7.72 6.71 -3.25
CA LEU A 34 -7.41 6.96 -1.86
C LEU A 34 -6.96 8.40 -1.63
N THR A 35 -7.36 8.96 -0.51
CA THR A 35 -6.79 10.20 0.02
C THR A 35 -5.39 9.96 0.57
N ARG A 36 -4.59 11.03 0.70
CA ARG A 36 -3.25 10.96 1.31
C ARG A 36 -3.29 10.33 2.71
N ALA A 37 -4.30 10.66 3.52
CA ALA A 37 -4.45 10.13 4.87
C ALA A 37 -4.73 8.63 4.88
N GLU A 38 -5.55 8.13 3.95
CA GLU A 38 -5.82 6.70 3.79
C GLU A 38 -4.57 5.94 3.32
N ILE A 39 -3.79 6.52 2.40
CA ILE A 39 -2.52 5.92 1.95
C ILE A 39 -1.52 5.86 3.11
N LEU A 40 -1.39 6.92 3.91
CA LEU A 40 -0.56 6.93 5.12
C LEU A 40 -0.99 5.85 6.11
N ALA A 41 -2.29 5.73 6.37
CA ALA A 41 -2.83 4.70 7.27
C ALA A 41 -2.56 3.27 6.75
N LEU A 42 -2.67 3.06 5.44
CA LEU A 42 -2.31 1.80 4.78
C LEU A 42 -0.83 1.45 4.98
N CYS A 43 0.05 2.43 4.76
CA CYS A 43 1.51 2.25 4.79
C CYS A 43 2.09 2.22 6.20
N HIS A 44 1.40 2.74 7.22
CA HIS A 44 1.90 2.77 8.59
C HIS A 44 2.19 1.34 9.11
N GLY A 45 3.44 1.10 9.48
CA GLY A 45 3.94 -0.21 9.93
C GLY A 45 3.92 -1.31 8.86
N ALA A 46 3.76 -0.96 7.58
CA ALA A 46 3.96 -1.90 6.47
C ALA A 46 5.45 -1.98 6.09
N ASP A 47 5.90 -3.15 5.66
CA ASP A 47 7.30 -3.36 5.24
C ASP A 47 7.56 -2.85 3.81
N ALA A 48 6.51 -2.76 2.99
CA ALA A 48 6.56 -2.24 1.63
C ALA A 48 5.23 -1.62 1.21
N ALA A 49 5.29 -0.71 0.24
CA ALA A 49 4.12 -0.13 -0.41
C ALA A 49 4.21 -0.29 -1.94
N LEU A 50 3.12 -0.74 -2.56
CA LEU A 50 2.92 -0.75 -4.00
C LEU A 50 1.93 0.35 -4.37
N VAL A 51 2.48 1.46 -4.86
CA VAL A 51 1.75 2.70 -5.17
C VAL A 51 1.45 2.84 -6.67
N SER A 52 0.54 3.74 -6.99
CA SER A 52 0.17 4.15 -8.35
C SER A 52 0.67 5.55 -8.67
N VAL A 53 0.74 5.88 -9.97
CA VAL A 53 1.29 7.16 -10.45
C VAL A 53 0.60 8.42 -9.90
N GLY A 54 -0.64 8.30 -9.43
CA GLY A 54 -1.41 9.41 -8.85
C GLY A 54 -1.29 9.55 -7.34
N ASP A 55 -0.58 8.63 -6.67
CA ASP A 55 -0.47 8.67 -5.21
C ASP A 55 0.49 9.80 -4.80
N PRO A 56 0.12 10.64 -3.81
CA PRO A 56 0.91 11.79 -3.37
C PRO A 56 2.06 11.34 -2.44
N ILE A 57 3.08 10.71 -3.03
CA ILE A 57 4.28 10.22 -2.33
C ILE A 57 5.41 11.25 -2.45
N ASP A 58 5.53 12.10 -1.45
CA ASP A 58 6.56 13.15 -1.35
C ASP A 58 7.40 12.99 -0.07
N ALA A 59 8.29 13.95 0.22
CA ALA A 59 9.13 13.90 1.41
C ALA A 59 8.31 13.90 2.71
N GLU A 60 7.30 14.75 2.81
CA GLU A 60 6.42 14.85 3.98
C GLU A 60 5.68 13.53 4.22
N PHE A 61 5.36 12.76 3.17
CA PHE A 61 4.75 11.44 3.33
C PHE A 61 5.66 10.49 4.11
N PHE A 62 6.96 10.47 3.82
CA PHE A 62 7.92 9.62 4.52
C PHE A 62 8.23 10.12 5.94
N ASP A 63 8.19 11.44 6.17
CA ASP A 63 8.34 12.01 7.51
C ASP A 63 7.24 11.48 8.46
N HIS A 64 5.99 11.36 7.96
CA HIS A 64 4.86 10.81 8.71
C HIS A 64 4.90 9.29 8.93
N LEU A 65 5.79 8.56 8.26
CA LEU A 65 5.98 7.11 8.45
C LEU A 65 7.17 6.78 9.35
N SER A 66 7.97 7.78 9.72
CA SER A 66 9.22 7.62 10.45
C SER A 66 9.05 7.64 11.98
N ASP A 67 7.81 7.64 12.47
CA ASP A 67 7.46 7.58 13.90
C ASP A 67 7.56 6.13 14.46
#